data_AF-A0A2N2ZMC4-F1
#
_entry.id   AF-A0A2N2ZMC4-F1
#
_cell.length_a   1.000
_cell.length_b   1.000
_cell.length_c   1.000
_cell.angle_alpha   90.00
_cell.angle_beta   90.00
_cell.angle_gamma   90.00
#
_symmetry.space_group_name_H-M   'P 1'
#
loop_
_entity.id
_entity.type
_entity.pdbx_description
1 polymer ?
#
loop_
_entity_poly.entity_id
_entity_poly.type
_entity_poly.pdbx_seq_one_letter_code
_entity_poly.pdbx_strand_id
1 'polypeptide(L)'
;MSRKDTMEEFCGIHNIDISQLKSKEYFEHIFNLVQITDAQINDFINVKYQEERATRIDNQDYLVDQLTRLQHFDWGGSFGNSLEKNIVNNYVKKIQSYDLINEEIEGSLLSSLRGYTLNSWYNHWTSILIEDLFKD
;
A
#
# COMPACT_ATOMS: atom_id res chain seq x y z
N MET A 1 -2.26 -0.90 -12.00
CA MET A 1 -1.42 -1.10 -13.20
C MET A 1 -0.16 -1.84 -12.79
N SER A 2 0.39 -2.74 -13.62
CA SER A 2 1.68 -3.37 -13.27
C SER A 2 2.85 -2.45 -13.62
N ARG A 3 4.00 -2.63 -12.95
CA ARG A 3 5.23 -1.87 -13.29
C ARG A 3 5.58 -1.98 -14.77
N LYS A 4 5.36 -3.15 -15.38
CA LYS A 4 5.61 -3.37 -16.80
C LYS A 4 4.73 -2.45 -17.65
N ASP A 5 3.42 -2.48 -17.43
CA ASP A 5 2.44 -1.73 -18.24
C ASP A 5 2.69 -0.22 -18.13
N THR A 6 2.98 0.27 -16.92
CA THR A 6 3.32 1.69 -16.69
C THR A 6 4.53 2.14 -17.51
N MET A 7 5.54 1.28 -17.64
CA MET A 7 6.76 1.59 -18.38
C MET A 7 6.55 1.49 -19.89
N GLU A 8 5.77 0.52 -20.35
CA GLU A 8 5.38 0.42 -21.77
C GLU A 8 4.60 1.67 -22.21
N GLU A 9 3.69 2.15 -21.36
CA GLU A 9 2.93 3.36 -21.62
C GLU A 9 3.82 4.62 -21.68
N PHE A 10 4.70 4.80 -20.69
CA PHE A 10 5.67 5.90 -20.68
C PHE A 10 6.53 5.90 -21.96
N CYS A 11 7.05 4.73 -22.34
CA CYS A 11 7.82 4.57 -23.56
C CYS A 11 7.00 4.91 -24.82
N GLY A 12 5.73 4.51 -24.87
CA GLY A 12 4.83 4.85 -25.97
C GLY A 12 4.63 6.36 -26.12
N ILE A 13 4.41 7.08 -25.01
CA ILE A 13 4.23 8.54 -25.00
C ILE A 13 5.49 9.27 -25.47
N HIS A 14 6.66 8.79 -25.08
CA HIS A 14 7.95 9.43 -25.39
C HIS A 14 8.69 8.83 -26.59
N ASN A 15 8.04 7.95 -27.37
CA ASN A 15 8.61 7.27 -28.54
C ASN A 15 9.94 6.54 -28.24
N ILE A 16 10.03 5.87 -27.09
CA ILE A 16 11.18 5.05 -26.70
C ILE A 16 10.97 3.63 -27.22
N ASP A 17 11.89 3.13 -28.06
CA ASP A 17 11.83 1.76 -28.56
C ASP A 17 12.31 0.77 -27.49
N ILE A 18 11.40 -0.11 -27.07
CA ILE A 18 11.65 -1.19 -26.11
C ILE A 18 11.34 -2.57 -26.71
N SER A 19 11.13 -2.67 -28.03
CA SER A 19 10.68 -3.89 -28.71
C SER A 19 11.64 -5.07 -28.59
N GLN A 20 12.94 -4.79 -28.47
CA GLN A 20 14.00 -5.79 -28.30
C GLN A 20 14.36 -6.06 -26.83
N LEU A 21 13.72 -5.38 -25.88
CA LEU A 21 14.04 -5.46 -24.46
C LEU A 21 13.04 -6.35 -23.71
N LYS A 22 13.53 -7.06 -22.69
CA LYS A 22 12.67 -7.76 -21.74
C LYS A 22 12.18 -6.77 -20.67
N SER A 23 11.01 -7.01 -20.09
CA SER A 23 10.40 -6.10 -19.10
C SER A 23 11.31 -5.71 -17.93
N LYS A 24 12.19 -6.62 -17.50
CA LYS A 24 13.18 -6.37 -16.44
C LYS A 24 14.26 -5.33 -16.80
N GLU A 25 14.48 -5.10 -18.09
CA GLU A 25 15.51 -4.20 -18.65
C GLU A 25 14.97 -2.79 -18.88
N TYR A 26 13.63 -2.60 -18.86
CA TYR A 26 13.00 -1.31 -19.17
C TYR A 26 13.48 -0.18 -18.26
N PHE A 27 13.59 -0.44 -16.94
CA PHE A 27 14.00 0.61 -16.00
C PHE A 27 15.40 1.11 -16.25
N GLU A 28 16.36 0.20 -16.36
CA GLU A 28 17.74 0.55 -16.63
C GLU A 28 17.87 1.25 -17.98
N HIS A 29 17.15 0.80 -19.00
CA HIS A 29 17.14 1.45 -20.29
C HIS A 29 16.63 2.89 -20.20
N ILE A 30 15.42 3.10 -19.67
CA ILE A 30 14.79 4.43 -19.55
C ILE A 30 15.63 5.37 -18.68
N PHE A 31 16.15 4.88 -17.54
CA PHE A 31 16.93 5.69 -16.59
C PHE A 31 18.22 6.24 -17.21
N ASN A 32 18.82 5.52 -18.17
CA ASN A 32 20.06 5.94 -18.82
C ASN A 32 19.83 6.86 -20.04
N LEU A 33 18.58 7.17 -20.40
CA LEU A 33 18.27 8.05 -21.52
C LEU A 33 18.43 9.53 -21.14
N VAL A 34 19.48 10.17 -21.66
CA VAL A 34 19.79 11.59 -21.39
C VAL A 34 18.69 12.54 -21.88
N GLN A 35 17.90 12.14 -22.88
CA GLN A 35 16.81 12.93 -23.42
C GLN A 35 15.55 12.97 -22.55
N ILE A 36 15.46 12.08 -21.55
CA ILE A 36 14.33 12.05 -20.63
C ILE A 36 14.60 13.01 -19.49
N THR A 37 13.73 13.99 -19.35
CA THR A 37 13.84 15.05 -18.35
C THR A 37 12.97 14.74 -17.14
N ASP A 38 13.35 15.28 -15.97
CA ASP A 38 12.52 15.20 -14.76
C ASP A 38 11.11 15.76 -14.99
N ALA A 39 10.98 16.78 -15.86
CA ALA A 39 9.68 17.35 -16.23
C ALA A 39 8.76 16.31 -16.88
N GLN A 40 9.27 15.52 -17.84
CA GLN A 40 8.50 14.47 -18.50
C GLN A 40 8.09 13.36 -17.54
N ILE A 41 8.97 13.00 -16.60
CA ILE A 41 8.67 12.01 -15.56
C ILE A 41 7.56 12.55 -14.63
N ASN A 42 7.70 13.79 -14.17
CA ASN A 42 6.72 14.42 -13.29
C ASN A 42 5.36 14.60 -13.98
N ASP A 43 5.34 15.01 -15.24
CA ASP A 43 4.11 15.14 -16.03
C ASP A 43 3.39 13.80 -16.17
N PHE A 44 4.14 12.72 -16.47
CA PHE A 44 3.57 11.38 -16.54
C PHE A 44 3.03 10.90 -15.18
N ILE A 45 3.77 11.13 -14.09
CA ILE A 45 3.31 10.80 -12.73
C ILE A 45 2.02 11.57 -12.40
N ASN A 46 1.92 12.84 -12.78
CA ASN A 46 0.74 13.66 -12.56
C ASN A 46 -0.45 13.16 -13.38
N VAL A 47 -0.26 12.79 -14.65
CA VAL A 47 -1.33 12.19 -15.47
C VAL A 47 -1.85 10.91 -14.82
N LYS A 48 -0.96 10.01 -14.40
CA LYS A 48 -1.35 8.76 -13.72
C LYS A 48 -2.09 9.03 -12.41
N TYR A 49 -1.61 9.99 -11.63
CA TYR A 49 -2.30 10.42 -10.41
C TYR A 49 -3.72 10.91 -10.72
N GLN A 50 -3.91 11.77 -11.72
CA GLN A 50 -5.23 12.30 -12.10
C GLN A 50 -6.17 11.22 -12.59
N GLU A 51 -5.69 10.26 -13.39
CA GLU A 51 -6.47 9.10 -13.83
C GLU A 51 -7.00 8.28 -12.66
N GLU A 52 -6.14 7.98 -11.68
CA GLU A 52 -6.58 7.23 -10.50
C GLU A 52 -7.50 8.07 -9.60
N ARG A 53 -7.16 9.36 -9.38
CA ARG A 53 -7.94 10.30 -8.57
C ARG A 53 -9.36 10.48 -9.10
N ALA A 54 -9.53 10.52 -10.42
CA ALA A 54 -10.84 10.62 -11.07
C ALA A 54 -11.79 9.50 -10.63
N THR A 55 -11.28 8.31 -10.32
CA THR A 55 -12.11 7.19 -9.80
C THR A 55 -12.35 7.25 -8.30
N ARG A 56 -11.44 7.89 -7.55
CA ARG A 56 -11.49 7.96 -6.08
C ARG A 56 -12.33 9.11 -5.56
N ILE A 57 -12.42 10.21 -6.31
CA ILE A 57 -13.04 11.46 -5.86
C ILE A 57 -14.51 11.25 -5.45
N ASP A 58 -15.26 10.46 -6.22
CA ASP A 58 -16.67 10.14 -5.94
C ASP A 58 -16.86 9.35 -4.64
N ASN A 59 -15.83 8.61 -4.21
CA ASN A 59 -15.86 7.79 -3.00
C ASN A 59 -15.24 8.51 -1.77
N GLN A 60 -14.74 9.73 -1.94
CA GLN A 60 -14.00 10.44 -0.89
C GLN A 60 -14.86 10.66 0.35
N ASP A 61 -16.07 11.20 0.20
CA ASP A 61 -16.95 11.52 1.34
C ASP A 61 -17.32 10.26 2.13
N TYR A 62 -17.58 9.16 1.42
CA TYR A 62 -17.83 7.86 2.04
C TYR A 62 -16.61 7.37 2.83
N LEU A 63 -15.41 7.49 2.25
CA LEU A 63 -14.18 7.05 2.89
C LEU A 63 -13.88 7.88 4.14
N VAL A 64 -14.10 9.20 4.10
CA VAL A 64 -13.98 10.08 5.26
C VAL A 64 -14.96 9.66 6.36
N ASP A 65 -16.24 9.40 6.03
CA ASP A 65 -17.20 8.87 7.01
C ASP A 65 -16.69 7.56 7.64
N GLN A 66 -16.18 6.61 6.85
CA GLN A 66 -15.69 5.34 7.40
C GLN A 66 -14.50 5.53 8.33
N LEU A 67 -13.54 6.38 7.96
CA LEU A 67 -12.33 6.59 8.75
C LEU A 67 -12.63 7.28 10.09
N THR A 68 -13.57 8.22 10.11
CA THR A 68 -13.95 8.93 11.37
C THR A 68 -14.56 8.01 12.43
N ARG A 69 -15.00 6.80 12.06
CA ARG A 69 -15.53 5.80 13.01
C ARG A 69 -14.45 5.17 13.88
N LEU A 70 -13.19 5.19 13.45
CA LEU A 70 -12.08 4.71 14.27
C LEU A 70 -11.61 5.81 15.22
N GLN A 71 -12.17 5.84 16.44
CA GLN A 71 -11.88 6.89 17.41
C GLN A 71 -10.63 6.65 18.27
N HIS A 72 -10.17 5.40 18.35
CA HIS A 72 -9.07 5.00 19.20
C HIS A 72 -8.09 4.10 18.44
N PHE A 73 -6.80 4.43 18.56
CA PHE A 73 -5.72 3.63 18.00
C PHE A 73 -5.18 2.69 19.06
N ASP A 74 -5.33 1.39 18.82
CA ASP A 74 -4.70 0.35 19.63
C ASP A 74 -4.00 -0.66 18.72
N TRP A 75 -2.68 -0.78 18.86
CA TRP A 75 -1.87 -1.69 18.06
C TRP A 75 -1.81 -3.11 18.63
N GLY A 76 -2.56 -3.40 19.68
CA GLY A 76 -2.67 -4.76 20.19
C GLY A 76 -1.36 -5.30 20.74
N GLY A 77 -0.47 -4.43 21.23
CA GLY A 77 0.87 -4.79 21.69
C GLY A 77 1.87 -5.17 20.59
N SER A 78 1.50 -5.07 19.31
CA SER A 78 2.36 -5.44 18.18
C SER A 78 2.99 -4.21 17.52
N PHE A 79 3.82 -3.49 18.28
CA PHE A 79 4.60 -2.37 17.76
C PHE A 79 5.59 -2.84 16.69
N GLY A 80 5.54 -2.24 15.49
CA GLY A 80 6.51 -2.50 14.40
C GLY A 80 6.05 -3.47 13.30
N ASN A 81 4.75 -3.61 13.05
CA ASN A 81 4.21 -4.37 11.90
C ASN A 81 4.63 -5.84 11.82
N SER A 82 4.86 -6.46 12.97
CA SER A 82 5.35 -7.84 13.03
C SER A 82 4.37 -8.75 13.77
N LEU A 83 3.08 -8.62 13.46
CA LEU A 83 2.01 -9.42 14.08
C LEU A 83 2.32 -10.91 13.95
N GLU A 84 2.63 -11.39 12.74
CA GLU A 84 2.97 -12.80 12.51
C GLU A 84 4.10 -13.30 13.43
N LYS A 85 5.22 -12.58 13.53
CA LYS A 85 6.32 -13.01 14.40
C LYS A 85 5.91 -12.98 15.88
N ASN A 86 5.04 -12.04 16.28
CA ASN A 86 4.50 -12.02 17.64
C ASN A 86 3.68 -13.29 17.91
N ILE A 87 2.73 -13.62 17.02
CA ILE A 87 1.91 -14.83 17.09
C ILE A 87 2.81 -16.08 17.21
N VAL A 88 3.78 -16.21 16.30
CA VAL A 88 4.68 -17.38 16.26
C VAL A 88 5.53 -17.49 17.52
N ASN A 89 6.15 -16.40 17.97
CA ASN A 89 7.12 -16.45 19.06
C ASN A 89 6.49 -16.47 20.45
N ASN A 90 5.30 -15.90 20.62
CA ASN A 90 4.65 -15.80 21.93
C ASN A 90 3.56 -16.84 22.15
N TYR A 91 2.95 -17.37 21.10
CA TYR A 91 1.85 -18.31 21.21
C TYR A 91 2.26 -19.68 20.64
N VAL A 92 2.52 -19.77 19.33
CA VAL A 92 2.76 -21.07 18.65
C VAL A 92 3.93 -21.84 19.24
N LYS A 93 5.08 -21.19 19.46
CA LYS A 93 6.28 -21.86 20.00
C LYS A 93 6.21 -22.15 21.50
N LYS A 94 5.29 -21.52 22.24
CA LYS A 94 5.23 -21.58 23.71
C LYS A 94 4.05 -22.40 24.24
N ILE A 95 2.95 -22.48 23.49
CA ILE A 95 1.72 -23.14 23.90
C ILE A 95 1.59 -24.46 23.13
N GLN A 96 1.70 -25.57 23.84
CA GLN A 96 1.50 -26.92 23.27
C GLN A 96 0.06 -27.43 23.43
N SER A 97 -0.66 -26.94 24.44
CA SER A 97 -2.04 -27.36 24.72
C SER A 97 -2.98 -26.79 23.67
N TYR A 98 -3.77 -27.68 23.06
CA TYR A 98 -4.82 -27.30 22.12
C TYR A 98 -5.87 -26.38 22.77
N ASP A 99 -6.29 -26.67 23.99
CA ASP A 99 -7.33 -25.88 24.65
C ASP A 99 -6.82 -24.47 24.99
N LEU A 100 -5.58 -24.36 25.48
CA LEU A 100 -4.98 -23.06 25.82
C LEU A 100 -4.74 -22.19 24.58
N ILE A 101 -4.30 -22.77 23.46
CA ILE A 101 -4.10 -21.96 22.25
C ILE A 101 -5.44 -21.44 21.72
N ASN A 102 -6.53 -22.20 21.85
CA ASN A 102 -7.87 -21.72 21.49
C ASN A 102 -8.34 -20.59 22.41
N GLU A 103 -8.09 -20.69 23.72
CA GLU A 103 -8.41 -19.62 24.67
C GLU A 103 -7.67 -18.32 24.31
N GLU A 104 -6.37 -18.40 24.00
CA GLU A 104 -5.60 -17.23 23.58
C GLU A 104 -6.06 -16.66 22.23
N ILE A 105 -6.46 -17.52 21.28
CA ILE A 105 -7.02 -17.09 19.98
C ILE A 105 -8.25 -16.22 20.19
N GLU A 106 -9.22 -16.68 20.99
CA GLU A 106 -10.47 -15.96 21.23
C GLU A 106 -10.30 -14.76 22.16
N GLY A 107 -9.24 -14.74 22.96
CA GLY A 107 -8.91 -13.66 23.89
C GLY A 107 -7.92 -12.64 23.32
N SER A 108 -6.69 -12.71 23.81
CA SER A 108 -5.66 -11.69 23.59
C SER A 108 -5.31 -11.53 22.10
N LEU A 109 -5.22 -12.65 21.37
CA LEU A 109 -4.83 -12.67 19.97
C LEU A 109 -5.86 -11.97 19.08
N LEU A 110 -7.15 -12.23 19.31
CA LEU A 110 -8.24 -11.60 18.56
C LEU A 110 -8.25 -10.08 18.79
N SER A 111 -8.05 -9.64 20.04
CA SER A 111 -7.93 -8.20 20.34
C SER A 111 -6.74 -7.59 19.60
N SER A 112 -5.58 -8.26 19.64
CA SER A 112 -4.38 -7.79 18.96
C SER A 112 -4.53 -7.72 17.44
N LEU A 113 -5.14 -8.76 16.86
CA LEU A 113 -5.42 -8.84 15.43
C LEU A 113 -6.38 -7.72 15.01
N ARG A 114 -7.47 -7.50 15.75
CA ARG A 114 -8.43 -6.42 15.48
C ARG A 114 -7.75 -5.05 15.48
N GLY A 115 -6.99 -4.74 16.52
CA GLY A 115 -6.27 -3.48 16.63
C GLY A 115 -5.27 -3.26 15.48
N TYR A 116 -4.45 -4.28 15.21
CA TYR A 116 -3.49 -4.23 14.10
C TYR A 116 -4.17 -4.03 12.75
N THR A 117 -5.24 -4.80 12.46
CA THR A 117 -5.96 -4.70 11.19
C THR A 117 -6.63 -3.35 11.01
N LEU A 118 -7.35 -2.85 12.02
CA LEU A 118 -8.04 -1.56 11.94
C LEU A 118 -7.07 -0.39 11.78
N ASN A 119 -5.97 -0.37 12.53
CA ASN A 119 -4.98 0.70 12.41
C ASN A 119 -4.22 0.63 11.08
N SER A 120 -3.90 -0.57 10.59
CA SER A 120 -3.26 -0.74 9.28
C SER A 120 -4.18 -0.29 8.15
N TRP A 121 -5.46 -0.63 8.23
CA TRP A 121 -6.49 -0.17 7.30
C TRP A 121 -6.61 1.36 7.33
N TYR A 122 -6.73 1.95 8.52
CA TYR A 122 -6.83 3.41 8.68
C TYR A 122 -5.60 4.12 8.12
N ASN A 123 -4.40 3.66 8.44
CA ASN A 123 -3.14 4.23 7.96
C ASN A 123 -3.03 4.18 6.43
N HIS A 124 -3.43 3.07 5.82
CA HIS A 124 -3.41 2.91 4.37
C HIS A 124 -4.31 3.95 3.70
N TRP A 125 -5.57 4.03 4.11
CA TRP A 125 -6.55 4.91 3.47
C TRP A 125 -6.34 6.40 3.80
N THR A 126 -5.87 6.73 4.99
CA THR A 126 -5.49 8.11 5.30
C THR A 126 -4.27 8.57 4.52
N SER A 127 -3.30 7.69 4.24
CA SER A 127 -2.16 8.04 3.39
C SER A 127 -2.62 8.42 1.98
N ILE A 128 -3.58 7.68 1.42
CA ILE A 128 -4.19 8.01 0.11
C ILE A 128 -4.94 9.34 0.17
N LEU A 129 -5.77 9.57 1.19
CA LEU A 129 -6.50 10.84 1.33
C LEU A 129 -5.57 12.04 1.52
N ILE A 130 -4.48 11.87 2.28
CA ILE A 130 -3.47 12.91 2.49
C ILE A 130 -2.75 13.21 1.18
N GLU A 131 -2.35 12.17 0.43
CA GLU A 131 -1.76 12.33 -0.90
C GLU A 131 -2.71 13.09 -1.83
N ASP A 132 -3.99 12.71 -1.84
CA ASP A 132 -5.01 13.36 -2.65
C ASP A 132 -5.16 14.85 -2.27
N LEU A 133 -5.16 15.18 -0.96
CA LEU A 133 -5.26 16.56 -0.48
C LEU A 133 -4.05 17.45 -0.82
N PHE A 134 -2.85 16.87 -0.97
CA PHE A 134 -1.64 17.63 -1.31
C PHE A 134 -1.36 17.70 -2.80
N LYS A 135 -1.96 16.83 -3.62
CA LYS A 135 -1.76 16.75 -5.07
C LYS A 135 -2.93 17.28 -5.90
N ASP A 136 -4.09 17.48 -5.28
CA ASP A 136 -5.17 18.31 -5.82
C ASP A 136 -4.76 19.80 -5.87
#